data_AF-A0A535P1W4-F1
#
_entry.id   AF-A0A535P1W4-F1
#
_cell.length_a   1.000
_cell.length_b   1.000
_cell.length_c   1.000
_cell.angle_alpha   90.00
_cell.angle_beta   90.00
_cell.angle_gamma   90.00
#
_symmetry.space_group_name_H-M   'P 1'
#
loop_
_entity.id
_entity.type
_entity.pdbx_description
1 polymer ?
#
loop_
_entity_poly.entity_id
_entity_poly.type
_entity_poly.pdbx_seq_one_letter_code
_entity_poly.pdbx_strand_id
1 'polypeptide(L)'
;MAGRSGGFPFGPWQSVQQMHVQGRVTPGSLSVTAGVATFSGTATIHVIGKTSSGIFATTLYDVPFTSTQAAGGAGVAWHLLDVPGVGAFGPATLKTGHITIWP
;
A
#
# COMPACT_ATOMS: atom_id res chain seq x y z
N MET A 1 -20.00 -23.26 -7.65
CA MET A 1 -20.63 -21.93 -7.66
C MET A 1 -20.02 -21.12 -6.51
N ALA A 2 -19.22 -20.10 -6.80
CA ALA A 2 -18.70 -19.16 -5.82
C ALA A 2 -19.13 -17.75 -6.24
N GLY A 3 -19.73 -17.01 -5.31
CA GLY A 3 -20.46 -15.79 -5.56
C GLY A 3 -19.60 -14.67 -6.13
N ARG A 4 -20.14 -14.00 -7.15
CA ARG A 4 -19.71 -12.66 -7.59
C ARG A 4 -20.27 -11.66 -6.58
N SER A 5 -19.55 -11.37 -5.51
CA SER A 5 -19.80 -10.15 -4.73
C SER A 5 -19.24 -8.97 -5.53
N GLY A 6 -20.11 -8.02 -5.87
CA GLY A 6 -19.71 -6.78 -6.54
C GLY A 6 -18.64 -6.04 -5.74
N GLY A 7 -17.56 -5.63 -6.40
CA GLY A 7 -16.48 -4.87 -5.78
C GLY A 7 -15.26 -4.74 -6.69
N PHE A 8 -15.18 -3.60 -7.40
CA PHE A 8 -14.04 -3.12 -8.20
C PHE A 8 -13.57 -3.96 -9.42
N PRO A 9 -12.97 -3.33 -10.46
CA PRO A 9 -12.51 -4.02 -11.68
C PRO A 9 -11.22 -4.85 -11.49
N PHE A 10 -10.76 -5.07 -10.25
CA PHE A 10 -9.58 -5.85 -9.95
C PHE A 10 -9.92 -7.34 -9.95
N GLY A 11 -9.89 -7.95 -11.14
CA GLY A 11 -9.74 -9.41 -11.25
C GLY A 11 -8.51 -9.89 -10.45
N PRO A 12 -8.41 -11.19 -10.13
CA PRO A 12 -7.42 -11.72 -9.21
C PRO A 12 -6.02 -11.55 -9.77
N TRP A 13 -5.31 -10.51 -9.31
CA TRP A 13 -3.88 -10.41 -9.52
C TRP A 13 -3.22 -11.63 -8.88
N GLN A 14 -2.44 -12.37 -9.67
CA GLN A 14 -1.65 -13.48 -9.15
C GLN A 14 -0.46 -12.98 -8.34
N SER A 15 0.07 -11.80 -8.68
CA SER A 15 1.11 -11.12 -7.90
C SER A 15 1.24 -9.64 -8.30
N VAL A 16 1.53 -8.78 -7.33
CA VAL A 16 2.01 -7.41 -7.60
C VAL A 16 3.53 -7.46 -7.79
N GLN A 17 4.01 -6.85 -8.86
CA GLN A 17 5.44 -6.80 -9.22
C GLN A 17 6.07 -5.49 -8.77
N GLN A 18 5.35 -4.37 -8.96
CA GLN A 18 5.79 -3.04 -8.56
C GLN A 18 4.58 -2.19 -8.19
N MET A 19 4.74 -1.35 -7.18
CA MET A 19 3.75 -0.36 -6.78
C MET A 19 4.43 0.97 -6.48
N HIS A 20 3.85 2.05 -6.98
CA HIS A 20 4.21 3.42 -6.62
C HIS A 20 2.97 4.09 -6.04
N VAL A 21 3.10 4.61 -4.82
CA VAL A 21 2.04 5.32 -4.10
C VAL A 21 2.53 6.73 -3.84
N GLN A 22 1.83 7.71 -4.38
CA GLN A 22 2.15 9.12 -4.22
C GLN A 22 0.90 9.88 -3.79
N GLY A 23 0.94 10.52 -2.64
CA GLY A 23 -0.25 11.11 -2.05
C GLY A 23 0.03 12.10 -0.95
N ARG A 24 -1.03 12.76 -0.50
CA ARG A 24 -0.99 13.63 0.68
C ARG A 24 -1.34 12.82 1.91
N VAL A 25 -0.56 13.01 2.97
CA VAL A 25 -0.90 12.52 4.31
C VAL A 25 -1.96 13.44 4.89
N THR A 26 -3.01 12.88 5.48
CA THR A 26 -4.04 13.64 6.18
C THR A 26 -3.42 14.30 7.41
N PRO A 27 -3.50 15.64 7.58
CA PRO A 27 -2.98 16.32 8.75
C PRO A 27 -3.55 15.73 10.05
N GLY A 28 -2.68 15.50 11.05
CA GLY A 28 -3.06 14.92 12.33
C GLY A 28 -3.31 13.40 12.33
N SER A 29 -3.16 12.71 11.21
CA SER A 29 -3.32 11.23 11.14
C SER A 29 -2.12 10.44 11.67
N LEU A 30 -0.95 11.08 11.83
CA LEU A 30 0.24 10.42 12.32
C LEU A 30 0.06 10.03 13.79
N SER A 31 0.16 8.73 14.06
CA SER A 31 0.21 8.15 15.40
C SER A 31 1.49 7.35 15.54
N VAL A 32 2.22 7.56 16.64
CA VAL A 32 3.42 6.77 16.97
C VAL A 32 3.22 6.13 18.33
N THR A 33 3.14 4.79 18.35
CA THR A 33 2.92 4.01 19.57
C THR A 33 3.92 2.88 19.65
N ALA A 34 4.67 2.79 20.75
CA ALA A 34 5.65 1.72 20.99
C ALA A 34 6.64 1.50 19.83
N GLY A 35 7.08 2.59 19.16
CA GLY A 35 8.01 2.53 18.03
C GLY A 35 7.39 2.13 16.69
N VAL A 36 6.06 2.01 16.61
CA VAL A 36 5.30 1.84 15.37
C VAL A 36 4.70 3.17 14.96
N ALA A 37 5.04 3.64 13.76
CA ALA A 37 4.46 4.83 13.15
C ALA A 37 3.36 4.42 12.17
N THR A 38 2.18 5.01 12.34
CA THR A 38 1.02 4.82 11.46
C THR A 38 0.53 6.17 10.99
N PHE A 39 0.25 6.33 9.70
CA PHE A 39 -0.38 7.53 9.14
C PHE A 39 -1.31 7.16 7.99
N SER A 40 -2.26 8.05 7.67
CA SER A 40 -3.23 7.82 6.60
C SER A 40 -3.36 9.03 5.70
N GLY A 41 -3.94 8.84 4.52
CA GLY A 41 -4.03 9.89 3.52
C GLY A 41 -4.81 9.47 2.29
N THR A 42 -4.72 10.27 1.25
CA THR A 42 -5.19 9.93 -0.10
C THR A 42 -4.03 9.96 -1.08
N ALA A 43 -3.99 8.99 -1.98
CA ALA A 43 -2.90 8.83 -2.93
C ALA A 43 -3.37 8.45 -4.33
N THR A 44 -2.55 8.83 -5.30
CA THR A 44 -2.50 8.18 -6.60
C THR A 44 -1.60 6.94 -6.49
N ILE A 45 -2.10 5.80 -6.96
CA ILE A 45 -1.43 4.51 -6.85
C ILE A 45 -1.27 3.93 -8.24
N HIS A 46 -0.03 3.76 -8.68
CA HIS A 46 0.31 3.04 -9.90
C HIS A 46 0.78 1.63 -9.55
N VAL A 47 0.10 0.61 -10.07
CA VAL A 47 0.40 -0.81 -9.81
C VAL A 47 0.72 -1.52 -11.10
N ILE A 48 1.80 -2.30 -11.08
CA ILE A 48 2.15 -3.27 -12.12
C ILE A 48 2.10 -4.65 -11.49
N GLY A 49 1.34 -5.55 -12.07
CA GLY A 49 1.19 -6.91 -11.57
C GLY A 49 1.05 -7.94 -12.68
N LYS A 50 0.98 -9.22 -12.29
CA LYS A 50 0.66 -10.34 -13.17
C LYS A 50 -0.76 -10.81 -12.92
N THR A 51 -1.47 -11.03 -14.00
CA THR A 51 -2.78 -11.70 -14.07
C THR A 51 -2.61 -13.01 -14.82
N SER A 52 -3.66 -13.84 -14.85
CA SER A 52 -3.66 -15.07 -15.65
C SER A 52 -3.44 -14.85 -17.15
N SER A 53 -3.71 -13.65 -17.66
CA SER A 53 -3.54 -13.27 -19.07
C SER A 53 -2.24 -12.51 -19.37
N GLY A 54 -1.41 -12.20 -18.36
CA GLY A 54 -0.13 -11.52 -18.54
C GLY A 54 0.09 -10.35 -17.58
N ILE A 55 1.04 -9.47 -17.93
CA ILE A 55 1.34 -8.27 -17.14
C ILE A 55 0.24 -7.23 -17.39
N PHE A 56 -0.29 -6.67 -16.31
CA PHE A 56 -1.26 -5.58 -16.36
C PHE A 56 -0.76 -4.41 -15.51
N ALA A 57 -1.01 -3.19 -15.97
CA ALA A 57 -0.66 -1.96 -15.26
C ALA A 57 -1.93 -1.11 -15.10
N THR A 58 -2.11 -0.52 -13.93
CA THR A 58 -3.26 0.34 -13.63
C THR A 58 -2.85 1.51 -12.75
N THR A 59 -3.56 2.62 -12.90
CA THR A 59 -3.43 3.81 -12.04
C THR A 59 -4.76 4.09 -11.37
N LEU A 60 -4.73 4.26 -10.06
CA LEU A 60 -5.86 4.60 -9.24
C LEU A 60 -5.65 5.99 -8.67
N TYR A 61 -6.70 6.81 -8.68
CA TYR A 61 -6.65 8.18 -8.23
C TYR A 61 -7.47 8.33 -6.96
N ASP A 62 -7.04 9.26 -6.09
CA ASP A 62 -7.74 9.65 -4.87
C ASP A 62 -8.12 8.49 -3.95
N VAL A 63 -7.24 7.48 -3.88
CA VAL A 63 -7.49 6.28 -3.08
C VAL A 63 -7.06 6.53 -1.63
N PRO A 64 -7.91 6.25 -0.63
CA PRO A 64 -7.48 6.28 0.75
C PRO A 64 -6.39 5.23 0.99
N PHE A 65 -5.44 5.53 1.87
CA PHE A 65 -4.44 4.56 2.29
C PHE A 65 -4.12 4.72 3.79
N THR A 66 -3.65 3.64 4.39
CA THR A 66 -3.01 3.61 5.71
C THR A 66 -1.62 3.00 5.57
N SER A 67 -0.61 3.67 6.11
CA SER A 67 0.78 3.20 6.10
C SER A 67 1.24 2.98 7.52
N THR A 68 1.73 1.78 7.82
CA THR A 68 2.25 1.37 9.14
C THR A 68 3.68 0.89 9.00
N GLN A 69 4.57 1.41 9.83
CA GLN A 69 6.01 1.15 9.74
C GLN A 69 6.61 1.03 11.13
N ALA A 70 7.57 0.13 11.29
CA ALA A 70 8.34 0.06 12.52
C ALA A 70 9.73 -0.54 12.29
N ALA A 71 10.54 -0.52 13.33
CA ALA A 71 11.70 -1.37 13.41
C ALA A 71 11.26 -2.84 13.49
N GLY A 72 11.90 -3.72 12.70
CA GLY A 72 11.74 -5.18 12.72
C GLY A 72 12.82 -5.90 13.52
N GLY A 73 13.72 -5.16 14.19
CA GLY A 73 14.88 -5.69 14.90
C GLY A 73 16.17 -4.96 14.53
N ALA A 74 17.33 -5.50 14.94
CA ALA A 74 18.63 -4.89 14.67
C ALA A 74 18.86 -4.70 13.16
N GLY A 75 18.92 -3.44 12.71
CA GLY A 75 19.18 -3.08 11.31
C GLY A 75 18.02 -3.36 10.35
N VAL A 76 16.83 -3.70 10.85
CA VAL A 76 15.67 -4.08 10.03
C VAL A 76 14.55 -3.09 10.26
N ALA A 77 13.97 -2.55 9.19
CA ALA A 77 12.68 -1.86 9.23
C ALA A 77 11.67 -2.66 8.40
N TRP A 78 10.39 -2.58 8.74
CA TRP A 78 9.32 -3.16 7.94
C TRP A 78 8.24 -2.12 7.64
N HIS A 79 7.47 -2.40 6.60
CA HIS A 79 6.36 -1.57 6.15
C HIS A 79 5.16 -2.42 5.78
N LEU A 80 3.98 -1.94 6.15
CA LEU A 80 2.68 -2.38 5.72
C LEU A 80 1.95 -1.18 5.10
N LEU A 81 1.47 -1.34 3.88
CA LEU A 81 0.57 -0.40 3.23
C LEU A 81 -0.79 -1.06 3.05
N ASP A 82 -1.82 -0.49 3.64
CA ASP A 82 -3.20 -0.90 3.44
C ASP A 82 -3.93 0.13 2.56
N VAL A 83 -4.54 -0.36 1.49
CA VAL A 83 -5.27 0.43 0.51
C VAL A 83 -6.66 -0.18 0.38
N PRO A 84 -7.69 0.40 1.02
CA PRO A 84 -9.06 -0.11 0.93
C PRO A 84 -9.51 -0.29 -0.52
N GLY A 85 -10.02 -1.49 -0.84
CA GLY A 85 -10.47 -1.85 -2.19
C GLY A 85 -9.36 -2.31 -3.15
N VAL A 86 -8.08 -2.22 -2.77
CA VAL A 86 -6.94 -2.75 -3.53
C VAL A 86 -6.28 -3.91 -2.79
N GLY A 87 -6.06 -3.75 -1.48
CA GLY A 87 -5.49 -4.77 -0.60
C GLY A 87 -4.41 -4.24 0.34
N ALA A 88 -3.87 -5.15 1.15
CA ALA A 88 -2.77 -4.91 2.07
C ALA A 88 -1.44 -5.46 1.50
N PHE A 89 -0.39 -4.64 1.55
CA PHE A 89 0.94 -4.92 1.02
C PHE A 89 1.95 -4.89 2.16
N GLY A 90 2.45 -6.07 2.54
CA GLY A 90 3.24 -6.28 3.75
C GLY A 90 2.41 -6.94 4.87
N PRO A 91 2.88 -6.92 6.14
CA PRO A 91 4.14 -6.35 6.59
C PRO A 91 5.33 -7.06 5.93
N ALA A 92 6.25 -6.29 5.36
CA ALA A 92 7.44 -6.81 4.72
C ALA A 92 8.67 -6.01 5.12
N THR A 93 9.80 -6.70 5.27
CA THR A 93 11.09 -6.04 5.51
C THR A 93 11.41 -5.08 4.37
N LEU A 94 11.71 -3.84 4.72
CA LEU A 94 12.19 -2.84 3.79
C LEU A 94 13.60 -3.20 3.32
N LYS A 95 13.71 -3.58 2.04
CA LYS A 95 15.03 -3.64 1.38
C LYS A 95 15.52 -2.25 1.01
N THR A 96 14.62 -1.39 0.53
CA THR A 96 14.84 0.02 0.21
C THR A 96 13.53 0.78 0.43
N GLY A 97 13.58 2.00 0.96
CA GLY A 97 12.38 2.82 1.11
C GLY A 97 12.76 4.27 1.38
N HIS A 98 11.96 5.21 0.86
CA HIS A 98 12.09 6.63 1.14
C HIS A 98 10.71 7.22 1.32
N ILE A 99 10.50 7.91 2.44
CA ILE A 99 9.24 8.58 2.76
C ILE A 99 9.58 10.04 2.98
N THR A 100 8.96 10.90 2.20
CA THR A 100 9.10 12.34 2.35
C THR A 100 7.75 12.88 2.78
N ILE A 101 7.73 13.50 3.96
CA ILE A 101 6.56 14.23 4.46
C ILE A 101 6.92 15.71 4.31
N TRP A 102 6.21 16.41 3.43
CA TRP A 102 6.34 17.86 3.30
C TRP A 102 5.38 18.55 4.27
N PRO A 103 5.79 19.67 4.89
CA PRO A 103 4.90 20.50 5.71
C PRO A 103 3.76 21.12 4.88
#